data_AF-A0A7S2K061-F1
#
_entry.id   AF-A0A7S2K061-F1
#
_cell.length_a   1.000
_cell.length_b   1.000
_cell.length_c   1.000
_cell.angle_alpha   90.00
_cell.angle_beta   90.00
_cell.angle_gamma   90.00
#
_symmetry.space_group_name_H-M   'P 1'
#
loop_
_entity.id
_entity.type
_entity.pdbx_description
1 polymer ?
#
loop_
_entity_poly.entity_id
_entity_poly.type
_entity_poly.pdbx_seq_one_letter_code
_entity_poly.pdbx_strand_id
1 'polypeptide(L)'
;TNHLQELHQQQQDRDERDDDDEFENSNWKDMDVTLIRIMRQGMDVLYCIMLWLCRDVLEAELLDDAADNDSSSSDNDSDMEDEDDNNDDDAKRQTLIENNPSIKSLLDLRTKLFTICAKCYELTHFIVQNDDDDEDGPAAHITDYNTTIPHTLSVLLHCNAVSSDVRLLFTKALENAKSTTLRAIVLEDADCMVLVRGMAGVFCMVEDDLRINDNQNNNDNDVAMDEHGNNNATANAKLIHSALLPILRPVATNWEQSNRKEAGKMLTHIVNSGPLASNLLSSLSKHAKKTEPARLLETHMASLRGSYSDWIMREPEDPVSNSDADMAAFEAAEAEHQQLMDYGTA
;
A
#
# COMPACT_ATOMS: atom_id res chain seq x y z
N THR A 1 34.80 -40.70 32.94
CA THR A 1 35.62 -39.75 32.15
C THR A 1 34.99 -39.44 30.81
N ASN A 2 34.62 -40.43 29.98
CA ASN A 2 33.99 -40.14 28.67
C ASN A 2 32.66 -39.37 28.72
N HIS A 3 31.77 -39.69 29.68
CA HIS A 3 30.47 -39.00 29.79
C HIS A 3 30.57 -37.51 30.19
N LEU A 4 31.61 -37.14 30.95
CA LEU A 4 31.87 -35.74 31.31
C LEU A 4 32.42 -34.94 30.12
N GLN A 5 33.12 -35.61 29.21
CA GLN A 5 33.66 -35.00 28.00
C GLN A 5 32.57 -34.77 26.95
N GLU A 6 31.59 -35.68 26.87
CA GLU A 6 30.41 -35.57 26.01
C GLU A 6 29.46 -34.45 26.48
N LEU A 7 29.25 -34.30 27.79
CA LEU A 7 28.48 -33.18 28.34
C LEU A 7 29.16 -31.82 28.10
N HIS A 8 30.50 -31.76 28.19
CA HIS A 8 31.24 -30.52 27.92
C HIS A 8 31.17 -30.14 26.44
N GLN A 9 31.25 -31.12 25.53
CA GLN A 9 31.08 -30.89 24.10
C GLN A 9 29.66 -30.42 23.76
N GLN A 10 28.62 -31.06 24.32
CA GLN A 10 27.23 -30.64 24.08
C GLN A 10 26.94 -29.23 24.62
N GLN A 11 27.62 -28.81 25.68
CA GLN A 11 27.45 -27.48 26.24
C GLN A 11 28.18 -26.43 25.40
N GLN A 12 29.38 -26.75 24.91
CA GLN A 12 30.13 -25.90 24.00
C GLN A 12 29.43 -25.73 22.64
N ASP A 13 28.87 -26.82 22.08
CA ASP A 13 28.10 -26.78 20.83
C ASP A 13 26.76 -26.02 20.97
N ARG A 14 26.27 -25.86 22.21
CA ARG A 14 25.04 -25.11 22.51
C ARG A 14 25.34 -23.63 22.72
N ASP A 15 26.40 -23.31 23.46
CA ASP A 15 26.87 -21.94 23.64
C ASP A 15 27.32 -21.32 22.30
N GLU A 16 27.95 -22.09 21.40
CA GLU A 16 28.33 -21.62 20.05
C GLU A 16 27.11 -21.37 19.13
N ARG A 17 25.98 -22.07 19.31
CA ARG A 17 24.74 -21.77 18.54
C ARG A 17 24.03 -20.52 19.04
N ASP A 18 23.96 -20.35 20.37
CA ASP A 18 23.27 -19.21 20.97
C ASP A 18 23.97 -17.87 20.59
N ASP A 19 25.30 -17.87 20.44
CA ASP A 19 26.08 -16.69 20.01
C ASP A 19 25.90 -16.34 18.51
N ASP A 20 25.78 -17.35 17.64
CA ASP A 20 25.58 -17.14 16.19
C ASP A 20 24.16 -16.60 15.89
N ASP A 21 23.14 -17.12 16.61
CA ASP A 21 21.75 -16.67 16.47
C ASP A 21 21.55 -15.23 17.02
N GLU A 22 22.27 -14.83 18.07
CA GLU A 22 22.17 -13.47 18.63
C GLU A 22 22.83 -12.42 17.73
N PHE A 23 23.92 -12.77 17.03
CA PHE A 23 24.62 -11.85 16.13
C PHE A 23 23.83 -11.55 14.86
N GLU A 24 23.26 -12.58 14.20
CA GLU A 24 22.45 -12.39 12.99
C GLU A 24 21.18 -11.58 13.29
N ASN A 25 20.51 -11.85 14.41
CA ASN A 25 19.25 -11.20 14.78
C ASN A 25 19.43 -9.71 15.18
N SER A 26 20.65 -9.29 15.56
CA SER A 26 20.96 -7.88 15.83
C SER A 26 21.09 -7.03 14.56
N ASN A 27 21.65 -7.61 13.49
CA ASN A 27 22.00 -6.88 12.26
C ASN A 27 20.74 -6.51 11.45
N TRP A 28 19.74 -7.40 11.43
CA TRP A 28 18.44 -7.14 10.79
C TRP A 28 17.67 -6.02 11.50
N LYS A 29 17.66 -6.02 12.84
CA LYS A 29 17.01 -4.96 13.64
C LYS A 29 17.62 -3.58 13.38
N ASP A 30 18.94 -3.51 13.23
CA ASP A 30 19.63 -2.25 12.92
C ASP A 30 19.33 -1.75 11.49
N MET A 31 19.24 -2.67 10.52
CA MET A 31 18.84 -2.33 9.16
C MET A 31 17.40 -1.83 9.09
N ASP A 32 16.48 -2.45 9.81
CA ASP A 32 15.06 -2.06 9.87
C ASP A 32 14.85 -0.72 10.55
N VAL A 33 15.49 -0.49 11.70
CA VAL A 33 15.46 0.81 12.37
C VAL A 33 16.01 1.89 11.45
N THR A 34 17.07 1.58 10.70
CA THR A 34 17.62 2.49 9.70
C THR A 34 16.64 2.74 8.57
N LEU A 35 15.97 1.72 8.04
CA LEU A 35 15.00 1.84 6.95
C LEU A 35 13.75 2.62 7.38
N ILE A 36 13.19 2.31 8.56
CA ILE A 36 12.07 3.04 9.17
C ILE A 36 12.47 4.50 9.41
N ARG A 37 13.69 4.74 9.90
CA ARG A 37 14.21 6.09 10.07
C ARG A 37 14.39 6.81 8.74
N ILE A 38 14.85 6.13 7.70
CA ILE A 38 14.96 6.67 6.34
C ILE A 38 13.57 7.01 5.80
N MET A 39 12.56 6.16 5.96
CA MET A 39 11.20 6.45 5.51
C MET A 39 10.60 7.63 6.28
N ARG A 40 10.78 7.67 7.60
CA ARG A 40 10.29 8.75 8.46
C ARG A 40 11.01 10.08 8.18
N GLN A 41 12.33 10.06 8.03
CA GLN A 41 13.10 11.24 7.63
C GLN A 41 12.80 11.64 6.18
N GLY A 42 12.51 10.66 5.31
CA GLY A 42 12.05 10.87 3.94
C GLY A 42 10.76 11.71 3.88
N MET A 43 9.87 11.57 4.87
CA MET A 43 8.68 12.41 5.00
C MET A 43 9.00 13.86 5.36
N ASP A 44 9.93 14.09 6.29
CA ASP A 44 10.39 15.45 6.61
C ASP A 44 11.06 16.09 5.38
N VAL A 45 11.80 15.29 4.61
CA VAL A 45 12.40 15.71 3.34
C VAL A 45 11.32 16.05 2.31
N LEU A 46 10.32 15.18 2.11
CA LEU A 46 9.16 15.42 1.24
C LEU A 46 8.43 16.72 1.60
N TYR A 47 8.24 16.99 2.88
CA TYR A 47 7.65 18.24 3.37
C TYR A 47 8.53 19.45 3.06
N CYS A 48 9.86 19.33 3.21
CA CYS A 48 10.79 20.38 2.82
C CYS A 48 10.74 20.65 1.30
N ILE A 49 10.58 19.60 0.48
CA ILE A 49 10.49 19.73 -0.98
C ILE A 49 9.19 20.39 -1.39
N MET A 50 8.08 20.06 -0.74
CA MET A 50 6.81 20.77 -0.88
C MET A 50 6.95 22.26 -0.58
N LEU A 51 7.54 22.61 0.56
CA LEU A 51 7.76 24.00 0.93
C LEU A 51 8.65 24.72 -0.09
N TRP A 52 9.67 24.04 -0.60
CA TRP A 52 10.54 24.58 -1.63
C TRP A 52 9.83 24.74 -2.98
N LEU A 53 9.02 23.77 -3.40
CA LEU A 53 8.17 23.84 -4.59
C LEU A 53 7.18 25.00 -4.53
N CYS A 54 6.47 25.14 -3.40
CA CYS A 54 5.54 26.25 -3.19
C CYS A 54 6.26 27.59 -3.29
N ARG A 55 7.49 27.67 -2.77
CA ARG A 55 8.32 28.87 -2.88
C ARG A 55 8.72 29.16 -4.33
N ASP A 56 9.24 28.19 -5.05
CA ASP A 56 9.69 28.37 -6.44
C ASP A 56 8.50 28.76 -7.36
N VAL A 57 7.32 28.18 -7.15
CA VAL A 57 6.10 28.56 -7.88
C VAL A 57 5.70 30.00 -7.57
N LEU A 58 5.72 30.41 -6.30
CA LEU A 58 5.42 31.79 -5.89
C LEU A 58 6.44 32.78 -6.48
N GLU A 59 7.72 32.43 -6.51
CA GLU A 59 8.77 33.28 -7.11
C GLU A 59 8.58 33.41 -8.63
N ALA A 60 8.19 32.34 -9.31
CA ALA A 60 7.90 32.36 -10.75
C ALA A 60 6.66 33.22 -11.09
N GLU A 61 5.55 33.05 -10.37
CA GLU A 61 4.34 33.87 -10.57
C GLU A 61 4.61 35.37 -10.33
N LEU A 62 5.41 35.70 -9.32
CA LEU A 62 5.80 37.09 -9.04
C LEU A 62 6.67 37.71 -10.14
N LEU A 63 7.46 36.90 -10.85
CA LEU A 63 8.29 37.38 -11.96
C LEU A 63 7.47 37.60 -13.23
N ASP A 64 6.49 36.74 -13.52
CA ASP A 64 5.60 36.90 -14.66
C ASP A 64 4.69 38.13 -14.49
N ASP A 65 4.12 38.35 -13.30
CA ASP A 65 3.34 39.55 -12.99
C ASP A 65 4.16 40.86 -13.10
N ALA A 66 5.48 40.77 -12.91
CA ALA A 66 6.39 41.91 -13.10
C ALA A 66 6.69 42.17 -14.58
N ALA A 67 6.73 41.13 -15.41
CA ALA A 67 7.00 41.25 -16.84
C ALA A 67 5.79 41.79 -17.63
N ASP A 68 4.57 41.41 -17.24
CA ASP A 68 3.34 41.86 -17.90
C ASP A 68 2.98 43.32 -17.61
N ASN A 69 3.43 43.88 -16.48
CA ASN A 69 3.23 45.31 -16.19
C ASN A 69 4.08 46.25 -17.06
N ASP A 70 5.11 45.75 -17.75
CA ASP A 70 5.96 46.55 -18.64
C ASP A 70 5.61 46.40 -20.14
N SER A 71 4.68 45.49 -20.50
CA SER A 71 4.29 45.22 -21.88
C SER A 71 2.92 45.83 -22.27
N SER A 72 2.68 47.08 -21.90
CA SER A 72 1.53 47.81 -22.45
C SER A 72 1.74 48.12 -23.95
N SER A 73 0.79 47.68 -24.78
CA SER A 73 0.53 48.03 -26.19
C SER A 73 1.24 47.26 -27.30
N SER A 74 0.57 46.23 -27.83
CA SER A 74 0.27 46.21 -29.27
C SER A 74 -0.91 45.28 -29.54
N ASP A 75 -2.05 45.88 -29.89
CA ASP A 75 -3.22 45.19 -30.44
C ASP A 75 -2.80 44.47 -31.73
N ASN A 76 -2.94 43.15 -31.77
CA ASN A 76 -2.97 42.39 -33.02
C ASN A 76 -3.96 41.24 -32.88
N ASP A 77 -5.15 41.48 -33.42
CA ASP A 77 -6.12 40.46 -33.80
C ASP A 77 -5.48 39.59 -34.90
N SER A 78 -5.18 38.31 -34.60
CA SER A 78 -4.90 37.33 -35.65
C SER A 78 -5.61 36.02 -35.38
N ASP A 79 -6.42 35.68 -36.39
CA ASP A 79 -7.24 34.52 -36.65
C ASP A 79 -6.90 33.20 -35.92
N MET A 80 -7.99 32.60 -35.40
CA MET A 80 -8.12 31.21 -34.97
C MET A 80 -7.91 30.25 -36.14
N GLU A 81 -6.79 29.53 -36.14
CA GLU A 81 -6.69 28.23 -36.81
C GLU A 81 -6.54 27.14 -35.72
N ASP A 82 -7.56 26.29 -35.62
CA ASP A 82 -7.59 25.12 -34.75
C ASP A 82 -6.68 24.02 -35.33
N GLU A 83 -5.38 24.04 -35.01
CA GLU A 83 -4.47 22.93 -35.33
C GLU A 83 -4.37 21.93 -34.16
N ASP A 84 -4.56 20.65 -34.50
CA ASP A 84 -4.44 19.46 -33.64
C ASP A 84 -3.01 19.33 -33.07
N ASP A 85 -2.73 19.98 -31.93
CA ASP A 85 -1.39 20.15 -31.36
C ASP A 85 -1.04 19.17 -30.21
N ASN A 86 -1.65 17.98 -30.18
CA ASN A 86 -1.49 17.05 -29.05
C ASN A 86 -0.10 16.38 -28.96
N ASN A 87 0.81 16.59 -29.92
CA ASN A 87 2.12 15.91 -29.95
C ASN A 87 3.30 16.82 -29.58
N ASP A 88 3.08 18.13 -29.40
CA ASP A 88 4.13 19.10 -29.07
C ASP A 88 4.34 19.25 -27.55
N ASP A 89 3.37 18.81 -26.74
CA ASP A 89 3.41 18.96 -25.28
C ASP A 89 4.52 18.14 -24.60
N ASP A 90 4.82 16.94 -25.08
CA ASP A 90 5.90 16.11 -24.52
C ASP A 90 7.29 16.70 -24.85
N ALA A 91 7.47 17.25 -26.05
CA ALA A 91 8.71 17.92 -26.45
C ALA A 91 8.91 19.23 -25.67
N LYS A 92 7.84 20.02 -25.49
CA LYS A 92 7.83 21.20 -24.61
C LYS A 92 8.15 20.82 -23.17
N ARG A 93 7.60 19.73 -22.65
CA ARG A 93 7.89 19.24 -21.29
C ARG A 93 9.36 18.83 -21.14
N GLN A 94 9.90 18.09 -22.10
CA GLN A 94 11.29 17.64 -22.09
C GLN A 94 12.28 18.81 -22.13
N THR A 95 12.06 19.77 -23.03
CA THR A 95 12.90 20.98 -23.13
C THR A 95 12.85 21.84 -21.87
N LEU A 96 11.70 21.91 -21.20
CA LEU A 96 11.53 22.66 -19.96
C LEU A 96 12.24 21.98 -18.78
N ILE A 97 12.27 20.64 -18.74
CA ILE A 97 13.06 19.85 -17.77
C ILE A 97 14.56 20.09 -17.98
N GLU A 98 15.02 20.11 -19.22
CA GLU A 98 16.44 20.32 -19.55
C GLU A 98 16.91 21.72 -19.16
N ASN A 99 16.04 22.73 -19.32
CA ASN A 99 16.37 24.13 -19.01
C ASN A 99 16.25 24.49 -17.52
N ASN A 100 15.59 23.66 -16.70
CA ASN A 100 15.35 23.95 -15.28
C ASN A 100 15.95 22.85 -14.37
N PRO A 101 17.16 23.05 -13.82
CA PRO A 101 17.84 22.04 -13.01
C PRO A 101 17.09 21.70 -11.70
N SER A 102 16.25 22.62 -11.20
CA SER A 102 15.36 22.39 -10.06
C SER A 102 14.31 21.31 -10.37
N ILE A 103 13.64 21.42 -11.51
CA ILE A 103 12.62 20.46 -11.98
C ILE A 103 13.25 19.09 -12.16
N LYS A 104 14.43 19.03 -12.79
CA LYS A 104 15.17 17.77 -12.96
C LYS A 104 15.50 17.09 -11.62
N SER A 105 16.01 17.86 -10.67
CA SER A 105 16.34 17.33 -9.33
C SER A 105 15.12 16.77 -8.61
N LEU A 106 13.96 17.39 -8.84
CA LEU A 106 12.70 16.96 -8.26
C LEU A 106 12.16 15.69 -8.92
N LEU A 107 12.21 15.61 -10.24
CA LEU A 107 11.84 14.40 -10.98
C LEU A 107 12.74 13.22 -10.60
N ASP A 108 14.04 13.45 -10.46
CA ASP A 108 14.98 12.43 -9.97
C ASP A 108 14.60 11.93 -8.59
N LEU A 109 14.18 12.84 -7.71
CA LEU A 109 13.75 12.46 -6.37
C LEU A 109 12.41 11.72 -6.36
N ARG A 110 11.42 12.19 -7.13
CA ARG A 110 10.13 11.51 -7.31
C ARG A 110 10.37 10.07 -7.77
N THR A 111 11.19 9.89 -8.79
CA THR A 111 11.56 8.57 -9.34
C THR A 111 12.25 7.70 -8.29
N LYS A 112 13.17 8.26 -7.49
CA LYS A 112 13.84 7.52 -6.40
C LYS A 112 12.86 7.09 -5.32
N LEU A 113 11.98 7.97 -4.86
CA LEU A 113 10.98 7.66 -3.84
C LEU A 113 10.01 6.59 -4.34
N PHE A 114 9.52 6.74 -5.57
CA PHE A 114 8.69 5.75 -6.23
C PHE A 114 9.41 4.40 -6.32
N THR A 115 10.67 4.38 -6.78
CA THR A 115 11.47 3.15 -6.89
C THR A 115 11.65 2.47 -5.54
N ILE A 116 11.88 3.24 -4.47
CA ILE A 116 12.00 2.69 -3.11
C ILE A 116 10.67 2.06 -2.69
N CYS A 117 9.54 2.76 -2.86
CA CYS A 117 8.23 2.23 -2.52
C CYS A 117 7.89 0.98 -3.33
N ALA A 118 8.13 1.01 -4.65
CA ALA A 118 7.91 -0.13 -5.54
C ALA A 118 8.73 -1.34 -5.11
N LYS A 119 10.02 -1.17 -4.80
CA LYS A 119 10.88 -2.26 -4.28
C LYS A 119 10.41 -2.78 -2.92
N CYS A 120 9.92 -1.92 -2.04
CA CYS A 120 9.32 -2.37 -0.79
C CYS A 120 8.06 -3.22 -1.05
N TYR A 121 7.25 -2.91 -2.07
CA TYR A 121 6.13 -3.75 -2.45
C TYR A 121 6.52 -5.02 -3.21
N GLU A 122 7.67 -5.07 -3.90
CA GLU A 122 8.17 -6.34 -4.44
C GLU A 122 8.43 -7.37 -3.32
N LEU A 123 8.78 -6.89 -2.10
CA LEU A 123 8.90 -7.76 -0.94
C LEU A 123 7.57 -8.40 -0.52
N THR A 124 6.41 -7.78 -0.77
CA THR A 124 5.12 -8.43 -0.45
C THR A 124 4.86 -9.63 -1.34
N HIS A 125 5.21 -9.54 -2.62
CA HIS A 125 5.04 -10.64 -3.56
C HIS A 125 5.92 -11.84 -3.19
N PHE A 126 7.12 -11.59 -2.68
CA PHE A 126 8.01 -12.65 -2.21
C PHE A 126 7.46 -13.40 -1.00
N ILE A 127 6.75 -12.71 -0.10
CA ILE A 127 6.15 -13.34 1.10
C ILE A 127 4.98 -14.23 0.69
N VAL A 128 4.08 -13.72 -0.15
CA VAL A 128 2.83 -14.43 -0.51
C VAL A 128 3.07 -15.66 -1.37
N GLN A 129 4.09 -15.68 -2.23
CA GLN A 129 4.34 -16.81 -3.15
C GLN A 129 4.98 -18.04 -2.50
N ASN A 130 5.53 -17.93 -1.29
CA ASN A 130 6.21 -19.05 -0.64
C ASN A 130 5.26 -19.98 0.13
N ASP A 131 3.97 -19.65 0.23
CA ASP A 131 3.01 -20.47 0.98
C ASP A 131 2.39 -21.62 0.16
N ASP A 132 2.44 -21.56 -1.18
CA ASP A 132 1.62 -22.45 -2.03
C ASP A 132 2.39 -23.54 -2.82
N ASP A 133 3.73 -23.51 -2.94
CA ASP A 133 4.41 -24.25 -4.03
C ASP A 133 5.52 -25.28 -3.70
N ASP A 134 5.90 -25.55 -2.44
CA ASP A 134 7.05 -26.47 -2.18
C ASP A 134 6.69 -27.77 -1.45
N GLU A 135 6.22 -28.77 -2.21
CA GLU A 135 6.27 -30.18 -1.80
C GLU A 135 7.63 -30.85 -2.11
N ASP A 136 8.56 -30.22 -2.85
CA ASP A 136 9.84 -30.87 -3.24
C ASP A 136 11.06 -29.93 -3.47
N GLY A 137 10.99 -28.65 -3.09
CA GLY A 137 12.13 -27.72 -3.17
C GLY A 137 13.14 -27.92 -2.01
N PRO A 138 14.47 -27.78 -2.24
CA PRO A 138 15.43 -27.81 -1.14
C PRO A 138 15.17 -26.62 -0.22
N ALA A 139 14.56 -26.90 0.93
CA ALA A 139 14.25 -25.99 2.02
C ALA A 139 15.41 -25.02 2.30
N ALA A 140 15.40 -23.87 1.64
CA ALA A 140 16.23 -22.75 2.00
C ALA A 140 15.60 -22.13 3.26
N HIS A 141 15.95 -22.70 4.41
CA HIS A 141 16.02 -22.09 5.73
C HIS A 141 15.47 -20.65 5.85
N ILE A 142 14.15 -20.46 5.78
CA ILE A 142 13.47 -19.40 6.54
C ILE A 142 13.01 -20.07 7.83
N THR A 143 13.98 -20.44 8.67
CA THR A 143 13.72 -21.08 9.97
C THR A 143 13.14 -20.13 11.02
N ASP A 144 12.84 -18.88 10.65
CA ASP A 144 12.31 -17.89 11.58
C ASP A 144 11.19 -17.04 10.94
N TYR A 145 10.18 -17.74 10.42
CA TYR A 145 8.93 -17.18 9.88
C TYR A 145 8.24 -16.27 10.92
N ASN A 146 8.34 -16.62 12.21
CA ASN A 146 7.73 -15.89 13.32
C ASN A 146 8.42 -14.56 13.68
N THR A 147 9.69 -14.36 13.34
CA THR A 147 10.42 -13.10 13.61
C THR A 147 10.48 -12.20 12.37
N THR A 148 10.67 -12.77 11.17
CA THR A 148 10.86 -12.01 9.93
C THR A 148 9.58 -11.32 9.43
N ILE A 149 8.41 -11.92 9.68
CA ILE A 149 7.12 -11.39 9.21
C ILE A 149 6.71 -10.12 9.96
N PRO A 150 6.75 -10.03 11.31
CA PRO A 150 6.45 -8.80 12.03
C PRO A 150 7.30 -7.61 11.59
N HIS A 151 8.58 -7.85 11.29
CA HIS A 151 9.52 -6.83 10.85
C HIS A 151 9.20 -6.34 9.44
N THR A 152 9.01 -7.28 8.52
CA THR A 152 8.68 -6.93 7.14
C THR A 152 7.31 -6.24 7.06
N LEU A 153 6.33 -6.69 7.84
CA LEU A 153 5.03 -6.03 7.94
C LEU A 153 5.17 -4.59 8.46
N SER A 154 6.01 -4.35 9.47
CA SER A 154 6.27 -2.98 9.97
C SER A 154 6.81 -2.08 8.87
N VAL A 155 7.81 -2.54 8.10
CA VAL A 155 8.37 -1.80 6.96
C VAL A 155 7.30 -1.51 5.90
N LEU A 156 6.47 -2.49 5.57
CA LEU A 156 5.41 -2.36 4.59
C LEU A 156 4.31 -1.37 5.02
N LEU A 157 3.95 -1.35 6.30
CA LEU A 157 3.00 -0.38 6.85
C LEU A 157 3.55 1.06 6.77
N HIS A 158 4.85 1.26 7.00
CA HIS A 158 5.49 2.57 6.80
C HIS A 158 5.55 2.93 5.32
N CYS A 159 5.84 1.95 4.44
CA CYS A 159 5.82 2.13 3.00
C CYS A 159 4.43 2.56 2.50
N ASN A 160 3.35 1.99 3.04
CA ASN A 160 1.97 2.39 2.77
C ASN A 160 1.73 3.86 3.10
N ALA A 161 2.17 4.30 4.27
CA ALA A 161 2.04 5.71 4.67
C ALA A 161 2.81 6.63 3.72
N VAL A 162 4.07 6.31 3.40
CA VAL A 162 4.87 7.10 2.45
C VAL A 162 4.25 7.10 1.05
N SER A 163 3.75 5.97 0.58
CA SER A 163 3.11 5.85 -0.75
C SER A 163 1.82 6.65 -0.83
N SER A 164 1.02 6.63 0.24
CA SER A 164 -0.14 7.52 0.40
C SER A 164 0.27 8.97 0.24
N ASP A 165 1.30 9.39 0.98
CA ASP A 165 1.75 10.78 0.96
C ASP A 165 2.32 11.16 -0.41
N VAL A 166 3.14 10.31 -1.04
CA VAL A 166 3.62 10.48 -2.43
C VAL A 166 2.45 10.69 -3.40
N ARG A 167 1.35 9.93 -3.28
CA ARG A 167 0.17 10.10 -4.13
C ARG A 167 -0.60 11.39 -3.86
N LEU A 168 -0.65 11.84 -2.61
CA LEU A 168 -1.26 13.12 -2.24
C LEU A 168 -0.44 14.29 -2.78
N LEU A 169 0.88 14.18 -2.70
CA LEU A 169 1.84 15.21 -3.14
C LEU A 169 1.85 15.38 -4.65
N PHE A 170 1.85 14.27 -5.39
CA PHE A 170 1.94 14.27 -6.86
C PHE A 170 0.59 13.92 -7.50
N THR A 171 -0.47 14.54 -6.99
CA THR A 171 -1.85 14.29 -7.43
C THR A 171 -2.08 14.67 -8.90
N LYS A 172 -2.98 13.95 -9.56
CA LYS A 172 -3.41 14.21 -10.94
C LYS A 172 -4.12 15.56 -11.10
N ALA A 173 -4.63 16.14 -10.02
CA ALA A 173 -5.15 17.51 -10.03
C ALA A 173 -4.09 18.55 -10.45
N LEU A 174 -2.79 18.26 -10.30
CA LEU A 174 -1.71 19.15 -10.73
C LEU A 174 -1.47 19.13 -12.25
N GLU A 175 -2.07 18.19 -13.00
CA GLU A 175 -1.95 18.08 -14.47
C GLU A 175 -2.47 19.32 -15.19
N ASN A 176 -3.47 19.99 -14.61
CA ASN A 176 -4.06 21.22 -15.13
C ASN A 176 -3.54 22.47 -14.41
N ALA A 177 -2.46 22.36 -13.62
CA ALA A 177 -1.89 23.52 -12.95
C ALA A 177 -1.32 24.52 -13.98
N LYS A 178 -1.47 25.82 -13.69
CA LYS A 178 -0.86 26.88 -14.53
C LYS A 178 0.67 26.75 -14.58
N SER A 179 1.27 26.41 -13.44
CA SER A 179 2.71 26.20 -13.33
C SER A 179 3.13 24.92 -14.06
N THR A 180 4.00 25.06 -15.07
CA THR A 180 4.56 23.91 -15.79
C THR A 180 5.40 23.01 -14.88
N THR A 181 6.04 23.56 -13.84
CA THR A 181 6.72 22.78 -12.81
C THR A 181 5.76 21.84 -12.08
N LEU A 182 4.59 22.34 -11.67
CA LEU A 182 3.59 21.51 -10.98
C LEU A 182 2.99 20.43 -11.90
N ARG A 183 2.81 20.73 -13.19
CA ARG A 183 2.40 19.71 -14.17
C ARG A 183 3.47 18.65 -14.36
N ALA A 184 4.74 19.03 -14.39
CA ALA A 184 5.84 18.11 -14.63
C ALA A 184 5.95 17.04 -13.53
N ILE A 185 5.58 17.35 -12.29
CA ILE A 185 5.76 16.46 -11.13
C ILE A 185 4.62 15.46 -10.92
N VAL A 186 3.50 15.60 -11.63
CA VAL A 186 2.36 14.67 -11.59
C VAL A 186 2.82 13.22 -11.75
N LEU A 187 2.30 12.32 -10.91
CA LEU A 187 2.53 10.88 -11.07
C LEU A 187 1.81 10.37 -12.32
N GLU A 188 2.53 9.57 -13.10
CA GLU A 188 1.95 8.90 -14.25
C GLU A 188 0.98 7.79 -13.78
N ASP A 189 -0.04 7.51 -14.59
CA ASP A 189 -1.06 6.51 -14.24
C ASP A 189 -0.42 5.12 -14.00
N ALA A 190 0.64 4.77 -14.74
CA ALA A 190 1.39 3.53 -14.57
C ALA A 190 2.07 3.43 -13.19
N ASP A 191 2.76 4.49 -12.77
CA ASP A 191 3.42 4.57 -11.46
C ASP A 191 2.38 4.52 -10.33
N CYS A 192 1.28 5.28 -10.48
CA CYS A 192 0.20 5.28 -9.52
C CYS A 192 -0.38 3.86 -9.32
N MET A 193 -0.56 3.10 -10.40
CA MET A 193 -1.06 1.72 -10.34
C MET A 193 -0.14 0.76 -9.58
N VAL A 194 1.18 0.91 -9.68
CA VAL A 194 2.15 0.11 -8.91
C VAL A 194 1.97 0.35 -7.41
N LEU A 195 1.92 1.63 -6.99
CA LEU A 195 1.71 1.98 -5.58
C LEU A 195 0.36 1.48 -5.08
N VAL A 196 -0.70 1.65 -5.86
CA VAL A 196 -2.05 1.19 -5.52
C VAL A 196 -2.09 -0.31 -5.31
N ARG A 197 -1.50 -1.09 -6.23
CA ARG A 197 -1.44 -2.54 -6.10
C ARG A 197 -0.65 -2.96 -4.86
N GLY A 198 0.51 -2.33 -4.63
CA GLY A 198 1.34 -2.58 -3.47
C GLY A 198 0.61 -2.33 -2.16
N MET A 199 -0.01 -1.15 -2.02
CA MET A 199 -0.73 -0.82 -0.80
C MET A 199 -1.94 -1.74 -0.57
N ALA A 200 -2.70 -2.06 -1.63
CA ALA A 200 -3.81 -3.00 -1.53
C ALA A 200 -3.34 -4.39 -1.07
N GLY A 201 -2.20 -4.87 -1.58
CA GLY A 201 -1.60 -6.13 -1.14
C GLY A 201 -1.22 -6.12 0.34
N VAL A 202 -0.57 -5.05 0.82
CA VAL A 202 -0.26 -4.90 2.25
C VAL A 202 -1.54 -4.86 3.10
N PHE A 203 -2.59 -4.19 2.63
CA PHE A 203 -3.86 -4.16 3.36
C PHE A 203 -4.47 -5.56 3.48
N CYS A 204 -4.57 -6.32 2.38
CA CYS A 204 -5.06 -7.70 2.42
C CYS A 204 -4.24 -8.56 3.39
N MET A 205 -2.90 -8.46 3.32
CA MET A 205 -2.00 -9.20 4.21
C MET A 205 -2.25 -8.90 5.70
N VAL A 206 -2.50 -7.63 6.05
CA VAL A 206 -2.81 -7.25 7.45
C VAL A 206 -4.21 -7.70 7.87
N GLU A 207 -5.18 -7.65 6.95
CA GLU A 207 -6.54 -8.13 7.21
C GLU A 207 -6.56 -9.64 7.45
N ASP A 208 -5.85 -10.40 6.61
CA ASP A 208 -5.74 -11.86 6.73
C ASP A 208 -5.04 -12.26 8.05
N ASP A 209 -3.95 -11.59 8.43
CA ASP A 209 -3.28 -11.78 9.73
C ASP A 209 -4.26 -11.56 10.90
N LEU A 210 -5.09 -10.52 10.84
CA LEU A 210 -6.07 -10.26 11.89
C LEU A 210 -7.19 -11.29 11.92
N ARG A 211 -7.66 -11.77 10.77
CA ARG A 211 -8.69 -12.81 10.69
C ARG A 211 -8.19 -14.14 11.23
N ILE A 212 -6.95 -14.52 10.94
CA ILE A 212 -6.33 -15.74 11.48
C ILE A 212 -6.25 -15.65 13.00
N ASN A 213 -5.80 -14.51 13.53
CA ASN A 213 -5.69 -14.27 14.97
C ASN A 213 -7.06 -14.27 15.68
N ASP A 214 -8.10 -13.70 15.06
CA ASP A 214 -9.47 -13.71 15.61
C ASP A 214 -10.07 -15.13 15.69
N ASN A 215 -9.80 -15.97 14.69
CA ASN A 215 -10.26 -17.36 14.67
C ASN A 215 -9.54 -18.23 15.72
N GLN A 216 -8.25 -18.03 15.95
CA GLN A 216 -7.49 -18.72 16.99
C GLN A 216 -8.02 -18.38 18.39
N ASN A 217 -8.28 -17.10 18.65
CA ASN A 217 -8.78 -16.65 19.96
C ASN A 217 -10.19 -17.18 20.30
N ASN A 218 -11.03 -17.48 19.30
CA ASN A 218 -12.38 -18.01 19.53
C ASN A 218 -12.42 -19.52 19.85
N ASN A 219 -11.38 -20.27 19.49
CA ASN A 219 -11.30 -21.71 19.76
C ASN A 219 -10.74 -22.03 21.16
N ASP A 220 -9.92 -21.13 21.72
CA ASP A 220 -9.43 -21.22 23.10
C ASP A 220 -10.45 -20.64 24.10
N ASN A 221 -11.63 -21.28 24.17
CA ASN A 221 -12.74 -20.92 25.07
C ASN A 221 -12.46 -21.10 26.58
N ASP A 222 -11.20 -21.12 27.01
CA ASP A 222 -10.79 -21.26 28.42
C ASP A 222 -10.00 -20.05 28.96
N VAL A 223 -9.88 -18.96 28.19
CA VAL A 223 -9.16 -17.77 28.65
C VAL A 223 -10.08 -16.88 29.50
N ALA A 224 -9.77 -16.87 30.79
CA ALA A 224 -10.32 -15.99 31.81
C ALA A 224 -10.53 -14.57 31.27
N MET A 225 -11.73 -14.04 31.53
CA MET A 225 -12.09 -12.63 31.40
C MET A 225 -11.07 -11.76 32.14
N ASP A 226 -9.98 -11.40 31.48
CA ASP A 226 -9.08 -10.38 31.97
C ASP A 226 -9.84 -9.06 31.84
N GLU A 227 -9.92 -8.32 32.94
CA GLU A 227 -10.83 -7.17 33.14
C GLU A 227 -10.48 -5.96 32.25
N HIS A 228 -9.56 -6.15 31.31
CA HIS A 228 -8.99 -5.16 30.40
C HIS A 228 -9.21 -5.58 28.95
N GLY A 229 -10.46 -5.78 28.52
CA GLY A 229 -10.90 -6.14 27.17
C GLY A 229 -10.55 -5.14 26.05
N ASN A 230 -9.28 -4.73 25.95
CA ASN A 230 -8.77 -3.64 25.12
C ASN A 230 -7.87 -4.11 23.96
N ASN A 231 -7.55 -5.42 23.88
CA ASN A 231 -6.57 -5.94 22.90
C ASN A 231 -7.12 -5.99 21.46
N ASN A 232 -8.39 -6.37 21.26
CA ASN A 232 -8.98 -6.41 19.91
C ASN A 232 -9.29 -5.01 19.37
N ALA A 233 -9.54 -4.05 20.25
CA ALA A 233 -9.75 -2.66 19.88
C ALA A 233 -8.44 -2.00 19.37
N THR A 234 -7.31 -2.33 19.99
CA THR A 234 -5.99 -1.83 19.57
C THR A 234 -5.50 -2.47 18.27
N ALA A 235 -5.75 -3.76 18.05
CA ALA A 235 -5.41 -4.45 16.79
C ALA A 235 -6.19 -3.87 15.59
N ASN A 236 -7.51 -3.70 15.74
CA ASN A 236 -8.35 -3.06 14.73
C ASN A 236 -7.96 -1.60 14.48
N ALA A 237 -7.62 -0.85 15.53
CA ALA A 237 -7.10 0.51 15.37
C ALA A 237 -5.80 0.53 14.56
N LYS A 238 -4.90 -0.44 14.77
CA LYS A 238 -3.65 -0.56 14.00
C LYS A 238 -3.92 -0.85 12.51
N LEU A 239 -4.81 -1.78 12.17
CA LEU A 239 -5.23 -2.01 10.77
C LEU A 239 -5.72 -0.72 10.13
N ILE A 240 -6.61 -0.01 10.83
CA ILE A 240 -7.26 1.17 10.29
C ILE A 240 -6.26 2.32 10.11
N HIS A 241 -5.40 2.56 11.10
CA HIS A 241 -4.45 3.67 11.06
C HIS A 241 -3.24 3.40 10.18
N SER A 242 -2.73 2.18 10.14
CA SER A 242 -1.48 1.83 9.47
C SER A 242 -1.69 1.27 8.07
N ALA A 243 -2.84 0.67 7.75
CA ALA A 243 -3.11 0.10 6.44
C ALA A 243 -4.26 0.81 5.71
N LEU A 244 -5.45 0.90 6.33
CA LEU A 244 -6.64 1.41 5.64
C LEU A 244 -6.58 2.90 5.33
N LEU A 245 -6.24 3.72 6.33
CA LEU A 245 -6.22 5.19 6.20
C LEU A 245 -5.24 5.67 5.13
N PRO A 246 -3.99 5.16 5.05
CA PRO A 246 -3.08 5.49 3.96
C PRO A 246 -3.68 5.26 2.56
N ILE A 247 -4.40 4.17 2.35
CA ILE A 247 -5.01 3.91 1.02
C ILE A 247 -6.19 4.85 0.79
N LEU A 248 -6.97 5.14 1.84
CA LEU A 248 -8.22 5.89 1.73
C LEU A 248 -7.99 7.37 1.45
N ARG A 249 -6.91 7.93 2.01
CA ARG A 249 -6.61 9.37 1.91
C ARG A 249 -6.47 9.85 0.46
N PRO A 250 -5.59 9.27 -0.39
CA PRO A 250 -5.47 9.66 -1.80
C PRO A 250 -6.78 9.52 -2.57
N VAL A 251 -7.54 8.46 -2.30
CA VAL A 251 -8.84 8.21 -2.94
C VAL A 251 -9.85 9.29 -2.55
N ALA A 252 -9.91 9.64 -1.27
CA ALA A 252 -10.83 10.66 -0.77
C ALA A 252 -10.50 12.05 -1.30
N THR A 253 -9.22 12.42 -1.33
CA THR A 253 -8.77 13.75 -1.81
C THR A 253 -8.89 13.91 -3.31
N ASN A 254 -8.80 12.81 -4.07
CA ASN A 254 -8.84 12.83 -5.52
C ASN A 254 -10.05 12.06 -6.07
N TRP A 255 -11.19 12.08 -5.37
CA TRP A 255 -12.34 11.23 -5.69
C TRP A 255 -12.78 11.35 -7.16
N GLU A 256 -12.84 12.58 -7.68
CA GLU A 256 -13.25 12.92 -9.05
C GLU A 256 -12.32 12.38 -10.15
N GLN A 257 -11.12 11.97 -9.79
CA GLN A 257 -10.16 11.36 -10.73
C GLN A 257 -9.67 10.00 -10.23
N SER A 258 -10.20 9.53 -9.10
CA SER A 258 -9.80 8.27 -8.49
C SER A 258 -10.20 7.08 -9.36
N ASN A 259 -9.36 6.04 -9.33
CA ASN A 259 -9.63 4.81 -10.04
C ASN A 259 -10.76 4.06 -9.33
N ARG A 260 -11.92 3.91 -9.99
CA ARG A 260 -13.09 3.20 -9.46
C ARG A 260 -12.79 1.76 -9.01
N LYS A 261 -11.84 1.06 -9.64
CA LYS A 261 -11.46 -0.32 -9.24
C LYS A 261 -10.69 -0.31 -7.92
N GLU A 262 -9.79 0.65 -7.75
CA GLU A 262 -9.05 0.84 -6.50
C GLU A 262 -10.01 1.15 -5.36
N ALA A 263 -10.84 2.19 -5.54
CA ALA A 263 -11.82 2.57 -4.54
C ALA A 263 -12.79 1.40 -4.26
N GLY A 264 -13.13 0.60 -5.28
CA GLY A 264 -13.98 -0.59 -5.14
C GLY A 264 -13.34 -1.65 -4.26
N LYS A 265 -12.05 -1.95 -4.47
CA LYS A 265 -11.30 -2.87 -3.59
C LYS A 265 -11.36 -2.41 -2.15
N MET A 266 -11.16 -1.11 -1.88
CA MET A 266 -11.28 -0.58 -0.51
C MET A 266 -12.66 -0.78 0.11
N LEU A 267 -13.73 -0.64 -0.68
CA LEU A 267 -15.10 -0.82 -0.20
C LEU A 267 -15.42 -2.29 0.11
N THR A 268 -14.72 -3.24 -0.51
CA THR A 268 -14.95 -4.68 -0.26
C THR A 268 -14.62 -5.07 1.18
N HIS A 269 -13.58 -4.47 1.77
CA HIS A 269 -13.08 -4.84 3.09
C HIS A 269 -13.86 -4.19 4.26
N ILE A 270 -14.92 -3.43 3.96
CA ILE A 270 -15.75 -2.72 4.95
C ILE A 270 -16.48 -3.66 5.90
N VAL A 271 -17.02 -4.75 5.36
CA VAL A 271 -17.98 -5.60 6.09
C VAL A 271 -17.33 -6.26 7.30
N ASN A 272 -16.02 -6.52 7.23
CA ASN A 272 -15.30 -7.32 8.23
C ASN A 272 -14.34 -6.51 9.11
N SER A 273 -13.98 -5.27 8.74
CA SER A 273 -12.95 -4.46 9.44
C SER A 273 -13.46 -3.74 10.71
N GLY A 274 -14.62 -4.13 11.25
CA GLY A 274 -15.19 -3.57 12.48
C GLY A 274 -15.82 -2.16 12.37
N PRO A 275 -16.35 -1.63 13.49
CA PRO A 275 -17.18 -0.42 13.48
C PRO A 275 -16.43 0.86 13.11
N LEU A 276 -15.13 0.95 13.42
CA LEU A 276 -14.33 2.13 13.10
C LEU A 276 -14.08 2.25 11.59
N ALA A 277 -13.77 1.13 10.91
CA ALA A 277 -13.63 1.11 9.45
C ALA A 277 -14.97 1.44 8.78
N SER A 278 -16.06 0.83 9.26
CA SER A 278 -17.42 1.12 8.78
C SER A 278 -17.78 2.60 8.90
N ASN A 279 -17.47 3.25 10.03
CA ASN A 279 -17.70 4.69 10.22
C ASN A 279 -16.86 5.56 9.26
N LEU A 280 -15.60 5.20 9.06
CA LEU A 280 -14.68 5.90 8.15
C LEU A 280 -15.20 5.83 6.70
N LEU A 281 -15.60 4.64 6.25
CA LEU A 281 -16.07 4.43 4.88
C LEU A 281 -17.50 4.94 4.66
N SER A 282 -18.34 4.95 5.69
CA SER A 282 -19.62 5.66 5.68
C SER A 282 -19.40 7.17 5.47
N SER A 283 -18.38 7.73 6.12
CA SER A 283 -18.01 9.14 5.95
C SER A 283 -17.48 9.41 4.55
N LEU A 284 -16.63 8.55 4.00
CA LEU A 284 -16.18 8.63 2.61
C LEU A 284 -17.37 8.52 1.65
N SER A 285 -18.26 7.55 1.83
CA SER A 285 -19.43 7.33 0.97
C SER A 285 -20.36 8.55 0.98
N LYS A 286 -20.56 9.20 2.15
CA LYS A 286 -21.31 10.45 2.25
C LYS A 286 -20.62 11.60 1.51
N HIS A 287 -19.30 11.68 1.55
CA HIS A 287 -18.51 12.65 0.79
C HIS A 287 -18.64 12.37 -0.72
N ALA A 288 -18.30 11.17 -1.16
CA ALA A 288 -18.41 10.69 -2.54
C ALA A 288 -19.80 10.90 -3.15
N LYS A 289 -20.87 10.62 -2.39
CA LYS A 289 -22.25 10.85 -2.83
C LYS A 289 -22.56 12.31 -3.11
N LYS A 290 -21.93 13.24 -2.38
CA LYS A 290 -22.10 14.69 -2.59
C LYS A 290 -21.27 15.20 -3.77
N THR A 291 -20.06 14.67 -3.94
CA THR A 291 -19.13 15.11 -4.98
C THR A 291 -19.49 14.50 -6.35
N GLU A 292 -19.56 13.17 -6.46
CA GLU A 292 -19.83 12.47 -7.73
C GLU A 292 -20.58 11.15 -7.48
N PRO A 293 -21.93 11.17 -7.39
CA PRO A 293 -22.74 10.00 -7.02
C PRO A 293 -22.70 8.88 -8.06
N ALA A 294 -22.55 9.21 -9.34
CA ALA A 294 -22.42 8.21 -10.41
C ALA A 294 -21.15 7.37 -10.20
N ARG A 295 -20.03 8.02 -9.88
CA ARG A 295 -18.77 7.33 -9.59
C ARG A 295 -18.86 6.46 -8.34
N LEU A 296 -19.56 6.91 -7.29
CA LEU A 296 -19.81 6.07 -6.12
C LEU A 296 -20.54 4.77 -6.50
N LEU A 297 -21.54 4.84 -7.37
CA LEU A 297 -22.24 3.65 -7.87
C LEU A 297 -21.27 2.74 -8.66
N GLU A 298 -20.44 3.30 -9.53
CA GLU A 298 -19.45 2.53 -10.28
C GLU A 298 -18.43 1.84 -9.37
N THR A 299 -18.00 2.52 -8.30
CA THR A 299 -17.09 2.00 -7.29
C THR A 299 -17.74 0.84 -6.53
N HIS A 300 -19.02 0.95 -6.13
CA HIS A 300 -19.76 -0.17 -5.55
C HIS A 300 -19.88 -1.35 -6.52
N MET A 301 -20.16 -1.08 -7.81
CA MET A 301 -20.22 -2.15 -8.82
C MET A 301 -18.86 -2.81 -9.04
N ALA A 302 -17.76 -2.05 -8.99
CA ALA A 302 -16.41 -2.60 -9.05
C ALA A 302 -16.07 -3.46 -7.83
N SER A 303 -16.45 -3.02 -6.63
CA SER A 303 -16.34 -3.77 -5.39
C SER A 303 -17.07 -5.11 -5.49
N LEU A 304 -18.36 -5.10 -5.86
CA LEU A 304 -19.18 -6.30 -6.00
C LEU A 304 -18.61 -7.29 -7.03
N ARG A 305 -18.14 -6.79 -8.18
CA ARG A 305 -17.50 -7.65 -9.19
C ARG A 305 -16.20 -8.26 -8.69
N GLY A 306 -15.41 -7.50 -7.93
CA GLY A 306 -14.20 -7.99 -7.29
C GLY A 306 -14.53 -9.13 -6.33
N SER A 307 -15.40 -8.88 -5.36
CA SER A 307 -15.84 -9.90 -4.38
C SER A 307 -16.41 -11.15 -5.03
N TYR A 308 -17.22 -11.00 -6.09
CA TYR A 308 -17.76 -12.15 -6.82
C TYR A 308 -16.68 -12.94 -7.56
N SER A 309 -15.69 -12.25 -8.15
CA SER A 309 -14.58 -12.91 -8.83
C SER A 309 -13.71 -13.66 -7.83
N ASP A 310 -13.40 -13.04 -6.69
CA ASP A 310 -12.63 -13.66 -5.62
C ASP A 310 -13.35 -14.88 -5.05
N TRP A 311 -14.69 -14.83 -4.94
CA TRP A 311 -15.50 -15.97 -4.53
C TRP A 311 -15.46 -17.12 -5.53
N ILE A 312 -15.59 -16.84 -6.84
CA ILE A 312 -15.45 -17.88 -7.88
C ILE A 312 -14.05 -18.52 -7.82
N MET A 313 -13.01 -17.71 -7.68
CA MET A 313 -11.62 -18.21 -7.66
C MET A 313 -11.28 -19.03 -6.40
N ARG A 314 -12.14 -18.99 -5.37
CA ARG A 314 -12.04 -19.80 -4.15
C ARG A 314 -12.91 -21.06 -4.19
N GLU A 315 -13.51 -21.38 -5.33
CA GLU A 315 -14.24 -22.64 -5.49
C GLU A 315 -13.29 -23.82 -5.22
N PRO A 316 -13.64 -24.75 -4.31
CA PRO A 316 -12.77 -25.89 -3.99
C PRO A 316 -12.49 -26.73 -5.24
N GLU A 317 -11.24 -27.17 -5.41
CA GLU A 317 -10.90 -28.09 -6.50
C GLU A 317 -11.52 -29.46 -6.27
N ASP A 318 -11.98 -30.11 -7.34
CA ASP A 318 -12.52 -31.46 -7.29
C ASP A 318 -11.49 -32.43 -6.65
N PRO A 319 -11.93 -33.36 -5.79
CA PRO A 319 -11.01 -34.28 -5.11
C PRO A 319 -10.26 -35.14 -6.13
N VAL A 320 -8.92 -35.18 -6.02
CA VAL A 320 -8.03 -35.92 -6.93
C VAL A 320 -8.26 -37.45 -6.84
N SER A 321 -8.72 -37.93 -5.68
CA SER A 321 -9.05 -39.34 -5.46
C SER A 321 -10.28 -39.51 -4.59
N ASN A 322 -10.92 -40.69 -4.67
CA ASN A 322 -12.06 -41.06 -3.81
C ASN A 322 -11.61 -41.54 -2.43
N SER A 323 -10.45 -41.07 -1.92
CA SER A 323 -10.03 -41.42 -0.57
C SER A 323 -10.92 -40.70 0.45
N ASP A 324 -11.17 -41.33 1.59
CA ASP A 324 -11.97 -40.72 2.66
C ASP A 324 -11.34 -39.41 3.16
N ALA A 325 -10.02 -39.27 3.07
CA ALA A 325 -9.29 -38.06 3.46
C ALA A 325 -9.50 -36.92 2.45
N ASP A 326 -9.37 -37.19 1.15
CA ASP A 326 -9.57 -36.18 0.10
C ASP A 326 -11.03 -35.72 0.05
N MET A 327 -11.98 -36.65 0.23
CA MET A 327 -13.41 -36.35 0.34
C MET A 327 -13.71 -35.47 1.56
N ALA A 328 -13.13 -35.78 2.73
CA ALA A 328 -13.33 -34.98 3.93
C ALA A 328 -12.73 -33.57 3.81
N ALA A 329 -11.56 -33.43 3.16
CA ALA A 329 -10.94 -32.13 2.90
C ALA A 329 -11.78 -31.29 1.93
N PHE A 330 -12.29 -31.91 0.86
CA PHE A 330 -13.21 -31.26 -0.08
C PHE A 330 -14.50 -30.80 0.60
N GLU A 331 -15.16 -31.67 1.37
CA GLU A 331 -16.39 -31.32 2.10
C GLU A 331 -16.16 -30.16 3.10
N ALA A 332 -14.99 -30.11 3.74
CA ALA A 332 -14.62 -29.00 4.62
C ALA A 332 -14.41 -27.70 3.84
N ALA A 333 -13.70 -27.75 2.71
CA ALA A 333 -13.48 -26.59 1.84
C ALA A 333 -14.79 -26.08 1.20
N GLU A 334 -15.68 -26.98 0.77
CA GLU A 334 -17.02 -26.64 0.27
C GLU A 334 -17.87 -26.01 1.36
N ALA A 335 -17.83 -26.53 2.59
CA ALA A 335 -18.51 -25.94 3.72
C ALA A 335 -17.98 -24.52 4.04
N GLU A 336 -16.68 -24.27 3.97
CA GLU A 336 -16.09 -22.94 4.14
C GLU A 336 -16.50 -21.98 3.00
N HIS A 337 -16.46 -22.44 1.75
CA HIS A 337 -16.89 -21.68 0.58
C HIS A 337 -18.37 -21.29 0.65
N GLN A 338 -19.22 -22.21 1.13
CA GLN A 338 -20.64 -21.95 1.33
C GLN A 338 -20.88 -20.99 2.50
N GLN A 339 -20.11 -21.06 3.59
CA GLN A 339 -20.20 -20.09 4.68
C GLN A 339 -19.87 -18.67 4.21
N LEU A 340 -18.90 -18.49 3.33
CA LEU A 340 -18.59 -17.19 2.72
C LEU A 340 -19.79 -16.58 1.97
N MET A 341 -20.68 -17.40 1.39
CA MET A 341 -21.94 -16.95 0.76
C MET A 341 -22.96 -16.48 1.80
N ASP A 342 -23.12 -17.24 2.88
CA ASP A 342 -24.12 -16.95 3.91
C ASP A 342 -23.76 -15.66 4.68
N TYR A 343 -22.48 -15.43 4.96
CA TYR A 343 -21.99 -14.19 5.59
C TYR A 343 -22.17 -12.93 4.74
N GLY A 344 -22.24 -13.05 3.41
CA GLY A 344 -22.50 -11.91 2.52
C GLY A 344 -23.97 -11.44 2.50
N THR A 345 -24.88 -12.19 3.14
CA THR A 345 -26.33 -11.91 3.14
C THR A 345 -26.88 -11.35 4.47
N ALA A 346 -26.06 -11.31 5.52
CA ALA A 346 -26.37 -10.69 6.82
C ALA A 346 -25.93 -9.23 6.87
#